data_AF-A0A6I5RRN7-F1
#
_entry.id   AF-A0A6I5RRN7-F1
#
_cell.length_a   1.000
_cell.length_b   1.000
_cell.length_c   1.000
_cell.angle_alpha   90.00
_cell.angle_beta   90.00
_cell.angle_gamma   90.00
#
_symmetry.space_group_name_H-M   'P 1'
#
loop_
_entity.id
_entity.type
_entity.pdbx_description
1 polymer ?
#
loop_
_entity_poly.entity_id
_entity_poly.type
_entity_poly.pdbx_seq_one_letter_code
_entity_poly.pdbx_strand_id
1 'polypeptide(L)'
;MPFVQRDESGRICGRFANKQLGYAEEFLPDDDPELQPTAVDQNTVTERAWRDAELASLVWLRDRHRDQLEIGGETTLTAEQFQELLVYMQALRDWPQSELFPVIEHRPVAPPWIAEQHQ
;
A
#
# COMPACT_ATOMS: atom_id res chain seq x y z
N MET A 1 16.92 -23.97 13.22
CA MET A 1 17.81 -23.16 14.08
C MET A 1 18.15 -21.85 13.36
N PRO A 2 17.19 -20.94 13.18
CA PRO A 2 17.44 -19.68 12.49
C PRO A 2 18.08 -18.62 13.40
N PHE A 3 18.93 -17.80 12.80
CA PHE A 3 19.33 -16.51 13.35
C PHE A 3 18.40 -15.44 12.80
N VAL A 4 18.04 -14.45 13.61
CA VAL A 4 17.09 -13.42 13.21
C VAL A 4 17.73 -12.04 13.20
N GLN A 5 17.25 -11.20 12.30
CA GLN A 5 17.53 -9.78 12.30
C GLN A 5 16.35 -9.03 12.89
N ARG A 6 16.63 -8.10 13.80
CA ARG A 6 15.65 -7.14 14.31
C ARG A 6 15.84 -5.78 13.66
N ASP A 7 14.74 -5.10 13.38
CA ASP A 7 14.71 -3.71 12.96
C ASP A 7 14.86 -2.75 14.17
N GLU A 8 14.95 -1.44 13.95
CA GLU A 8 15.07 -0.40 14.98
C GLU A 8 13.89 -0.41 15.97
N SER A 9 12.75 -0.94 15.53
CA SER A 9 11.55 -1.15 16.35
C SER A 9 11.57 -2.46 17.17
N GLY A 10 12.66 -3.24 17.11
CA GLY A 10 12.81 -4.53 17.82
C GLY A 10 12.07 -5.71 17.20
N ARG A 11 11.44 -5.53 16.03
CA ARG A 11 10.70 -6.57 15.29
C ARG A 11 11.60 -7.37 14.39
N ILE A 12 11.33 -8.67 14.25
CA ILE A 12 12.10 -9.55 13.38
C ILE A 12 11.79 -9.23 11.91
N CYS A 13 12.78 -8.75 11.14
CA CYS A 13 12.64 -8.40 9.73
C CYS A 13 13.35 -9.38 8.78
N GLY A 14 14.16 -10.31 9.30
CA GLY A 14 14.87 -11.30 8.49
C GLY A 14 15.20 -12.58 9.24
N ARG A 15 15.19 -13.72 8.53
CA ARG A 15 15.50 -15.06 9.06
C ARG A 15 16.63 -15.70 8.26
N PHE A 16 17.71 -16.09 8.94
CA PHE A 16 18.95 -16.59 8.33
C PHE A 16 19.31 -17.96 8.88
N ALA A 17 19.90 -18.80 8.03
CA ALA A 17 20.38 -20.12 8.44
C ALA A 17 21.69 -20.07 9.26
N ASN A 18 22.44 -18.96 9.19
CA ASN A 18 23.75 -18.79 9.82
C ASN A 18 23.85 -17.43 10.53
N LYS A 19 24.70 -17.34 11.56
CA LYS A 19 24.95 -16.10 12.32
C LYS A 19 25.56 -15.03 11.40
N GLN A 20 25.05 -13.80 11.43
CA GLN A 20 25.63 -12.66 10.75
C GLN A 20 26.01 -11.59 11.80
N LEU A 21 27.31 -11.41 12.05
CA LEU A 21 27.84 -10.48 13.05
C LEU A 21 27.41 -9.03 12.72
N GLY A 22 26.80 -8.33 13.68
CA GLY A 22 26.26 -6.98 13.47
C GLY A 22 24.97 -6.89 12.65
N TYR A 23 24.36 -8.01 12.26
CA TYR A 23 23.16 -8.03 11.40
C TYR A 23 22.08 -8.99 11.89
N ALA A 24 22.42 -10.25 12.13
CA ALA A 24 21.54 -11.29 12.65
C ALA A 24 22.32 -12.20 13.61
N GLU A 25 22.49 -11.74 14.85
CA GLU A 25 23.25 -12.44 15.89
C GLU A 25 22.39 -13.20 16.87
N GLU A 26 21.12 -12.84 16.94
CA GLU A 26 20.19 -13.43 17.88
C GLU A 26 19.70 -14.77 17.36
N PHE A 27 19.86 -15.78 18.22
CA PHE A 27 19.38 -17.12 17.97
C PHE A 27 17.97 -17.25 18.52
N LEU A 28 17.02 -17.66 17.66
CA LEU A 28 15.65 -17.95 18.05
C LEU A 28 15.27 -19.38 17.62
N PRO A 29 14.71 -20.22 18.53
CA PRO A 29 14.26 -21.55 18.19
C PRO A 29 13.05 -21.50 17.25
N ASP A 30 12.86 -22.53 16.41
CA ASP A 30 11.82 -22.53 15.36
C ASP A 30 10.39 -22.49 15.91
N ASP A 31 10.19 -22.95 17.15
CA ASP A 31 8.92 -22.94 17.89
C ASP A 31 8.65 -21.62 18.61
N ASP A 32 9.57 -20.65 18.52
CA ASP A 32 9.44 -19.40 19.27
C ASP A 32 8.30 -18.54 18.70
N PRO A 33 7.36 -18.06 19.55
CA PRO A 33 6.26 -17.23 19.09
C PRO A 33 6.70 -15.90 18.48
N GLU A 34 7.90 -15.39 18.77
CA GLU A 34 8.41 -14.16 18.14
C GLU A 34 8.71 -14.35 16.65
N LEU A 35 8.97 -15.58 16.18
CA LEU A 35 9.18 -15.87 14.76
C LEU A 35 7.89 -15.76 13.92
N GLN A 36 6.74 -15.76 14.58
CA GLN A 36 5.47 -15.61 13.87
C GLN A 36 5.34 -14.15 13.42
N PRO A 37 5.10 -13.89 12.12
CA PRO A 37 4.83 -12.54 11.65
C PRO A 37 3.65 -11.98 12.45
N THR A 38 3.88 -10.86 13.13
CA THR A 38 2.82 -10.25 13.94
C THR A 38 1.64 -9.89 13.04
N ALA A 39 0.43 -9.90 13.61
CA ALA A 39 -0.78 -9.50 12.88
C ALA A 39 -0.64 -8.10 12.24
N VAL A 40 0.19 -7.23 12.82
CA VAL A 40 0.51 -5.90 12.28
C VAL A 40 1.25 -6.00 10.94
N ASP A 41 2.23 -6.90 10.83
CA ASP A 41 3.02 -7.11 9.60
C ASP A 41 2.18 -7.70 8.47
N GLN A 42 1.25 -8.60 8.80
CA GLN A 42 0.31 -9.12 7.81
C GLN A 42 -0.62 -8.01 7.30
N ASN A 43 -1.13 -7.18 8.22
CA ASN A 43 -2.01 -6.07 7.85
C ASN A 43 -1.29 -5.07 6.93
N THR A 44 -0.05 -4.68 7.25
CA THR A 44 0.72 -3.75 6.37
C THR A 44 0.90 -4.29 4.95
N VAL A 45 1.18 -5.58 4.78
CA VAL A 45 1.31 -6.19 3.45
C VAL A 45 -0.02 -6.16 2.70
N THR A 46 -1.12 -6.54 3.36
CA THR A 46 -2.46 -6.52 2.78
C THR A 46 -2.89 -5.10 2.38
N GLU A 47 -2.64 -4.10 3.23
CA GLU A 47 -3.01 -2.72 2.97
C GLU A 47 -2.23 -2.11 1.79
N ARG A 48 -0.93 -2.39 1.71
CA ARG A 48 -0.11 -1.99 0.55
C ARG A 48 -0.64 -2.62 -0.74
N ALA A 49 -0.91 -3.92 -0.71
CA ALA A 49 -1.46 -4.63 -1.86
C ALA A 49 -2.82 -4.06 -2.29
N TRP A 50 -3.70 -3.73 -1.33
CA TRP A 50 -4.98 -3.07 -1.60
C TRP A 50 -4.78 -1.70 -2.25
N ARG A 51 -3.88 -0.85 -1.72
CA ARG A 51 -3.54 0.46 -2.30
C ARG A 51 -3.03 0.34 -3.73
N ASP A 52 -2.15 -0.63 -4.00
CA ASP A 52 -1.67 -0.92 -5.36
C ASP A 52 -2.81 -1.30 -6.30
N ALA A 53 -3.71 -2.17 -5.86
CA ALA A 53 -4.87 -2.58 -6.64
C ALA A 53 -5.85 -1.43 -6.91
N GLU A 54 -6.08 -0.57 -5.91
CA GLU A 54 -6.95 0.61 -6.03
C GLU A 54 -6.34 1.62 -7.00
N LEU A 55 -5.05 1.93 -6.87
CA LEU A 55 -4.34 2.80 -7.82
C LEU A 55 -4.38 2.23 -9.24
N ALA A 56 -4.10 0.94 -9.42
CA ALA A 56 -4.14 0.29 -10.73
C ALA A 56 -5.54 0.36 -11.37
N SER A 57 -6.59 0.19 -10.57
CA SER A 57 -7.99 0.30 -10.99
C SER A 57 -8.39 1.73 -11.41
N LEU A 58 -7.63 2.75 -11.03
CA LEU A 58 -7.90 4.16 -11.35
C LEU A 58 -7.01 4.74 -12.44
N VAL A 59 -5.86 4.09 -12.72
CA VAL A 59 -4.92 4.57 -13.74
C VAL A 59 -5.58 4.67 -15.12
N TRP A 60 -6.40 3.69 -15.50
CA TRP A 60 -7.09 3.70 -16.80
C TRP A 60 -8.05 4.88 -16.95
N LEU A 61 -8.72 5.28 -15.86
CA LEU A 61 -9.70 6.35 -15.84
C LEU A 61 -9.03 7.71 -16.09
N ARG A 62 -7.86 7.91 -15.46
CA ARG A 62 -7.03 9.10 -15.71
C ARG A 62 -6.54 9.16 -17.15
N ASP A 63 -6.09 8.01 -17.67
CA ASP A 63 -5.56 7.90 -19.02
C ASP A 63 -6.64 8.19 -20.08
N ARG A 64 -7.82 7.58 -19.94
CA ARG A 64 -9.00 7.84 -20.78
C ARG A 64 -9.38 9.32 -20.79
N HIS A 65 -9.42 9.97 -19.62
CA HIS A 65 -9.76 11.39 -19.55
C HIS A 65 -8.73 12.28 -20.27
N ARG A 66 -7.44 11.94 -20.17
CA ARG A 66 -6.38 12.65 -20.90
C ARG A 66 -6.51 12.46 -22.40
N ASP A 67 -6.74 11.24 -22.85
CA ASP A 67 -6.94 10.93 -24.26
C ASP A 67 -8.13 11.71 -24.84
N GLN A 68 -9.24 11.79 -24.10
CA GLN A 68 -10.40 12.62 -24.46
C GLN A 68 -10.07 14.12 -24.60
N LEU A 69 -9.27 14.66 -23.68
CA LEU A 69 -8.80 16.04 -23.73
C LEU A 69 -7.87 16.28 -24.93
N GLU A 70 -6.97 15.34 -25.23
CA GLU A 70 -6.04 15.42 -26.35
C GLU A 70 -6.75 15.33 -27.71
N ILE A 71 -7.79 14.50 -27.81
CA ILE A 71 -8.66 14.40 -28.99
C ILE A 71 -9.56 15.65 -29.13
N GLY A 72 -9.71 16.46 -28.06
CA GLY A 72 -10.60 17.61 -28.02
C GLY A 72 -12.09 17.22 -28.04
N GLY A 73 -12.40 16.00 -27.59
CA GLY A 73 -13.75 15.47 -27.52
C GLY A 73 -14.49 15.90 -26.24
N GLU A 74 -15.77 15.54 -26.16
CA GLU A 74 -16.53 15.68 -24.92
C GLU A 74 -15.97 14.73 -23.86
N THR A 75 -15.56 15.28 -22.72
CA THR A 75 -15.03 14.47 -21.61
C THR A 75 -16.18 13.76 -20.92
N THR A 76 -16.01 12.45 -20.65
CA THR A 76 -17.01 11.69 -19.89
C THR A 76 -17.05 12.11 -18.42
N LEU A 77 -15.92 12.61 -17.91
CA LEU A 77 -15.79 13.17 -16.58
C LEU A 77 -15.77 14.69 -16.65
N THR A 78 -16.40 15.33 -15.67
CA THR A 78 -16.28 16.77 -15.43
C THR A 78 -14.90 17.10 -14.85
N ALA A 79 -14.42 18.33 -15.04
CA ALA A 79 -13.16 18.80 -14.46
C ALA A 79 -13.08 18.61 -12.93
N GLU A 80 -14.21 18.78 -12.23
CA GLU A 80 -14.31 18.57 -10.78
C GLU A 80 -14.04 17.11 -10.40
N GLN A 81 -14.76 16.15 -11.02
CA GLN A 81 -14.51 14.72 -10.84
C GLN A 81 -13.07 14.33 -11.17
N PHE A 82 -12.49 14.86 -12.25
CA PHE A 82 -11.09 14.58 -12.57
C PHE A 82 -10.12 15.12 -11.50
N GLN A 83 -10.38 16.30 -10.95
CA GLN A 83 -9.59 16.85 -9.85
C GLN A 83 -9.72 15.99 -8.58
N GLU A 84 -10.94 15.56 -8.23
CA GLU A 84 -11.18 14.65 -7.10
C GLU A 84 -10.42 13.32 -7.27
N LEU A 85 -10.39 12.76 -8.48
CA LEU A 85 -9.60 11.56 -8.79
C LEU A 85 -8.12 11.74 -8.50
N LEU A 86 -7.54 12.86 -8.94
CA LEU A 86 -6.13 13.15 -8.73
C LEU A 86 -5.79 13.33 -7.24
N VAL A 87 -6.65 14.04 -6.50
CA VAL A 87 -6.51 14.20 -5.04
C VAL A 87 -6.63 12.84 -4.35
N TYR A 88 -7.58 12.01 -4.74
CA TYR A 88 -7.76 10.68 -4.20
C TYR A 88 -6.55 9.76 -4.45
N MET A 89 -6.04 9.72 -5.68
CA MET A 89 -4.83 8.97 -6.03
C MET A 89 -3.59 9.47 -5.27
N GLN A 90 -3.50 10.78 -5.00
CA GLN A 90 -2.43 11.33 -4.18
C GLN A 90 -2.56 10.89 -2.73
N ALA A 91 -3.75 10.98 -2.13
CA ALA A 91 -4.00 10.49 -0.79
C ALA A 91 -3.67 9.00 -0.62
N LEU A 92 -3.98 8.15 -1.62
CA LEU A 92 -3.58 6.74 -1.64
C LEU A 92 -2.06 6.55 -1.65
N ARG A 93 -1.30 7.45 -2.27
CA ARG A 93 0.18 7.39 -2.30
C ARG A 93 0.81 7.92 -1.01
N ASP A 94 0.25 8.96 -0.42
CA ASP A 94 0.72 9.55 0.84
C ASP A 94 0.38 8.67 2.06
N TRP A 95 -0.73 7.93 2.01
CA TRP A 95 -1.18 7.08 3.11
C TRP A 95 -0.13 6.07 3.64
N PRO A 96 0.56 5.25 2.83
CA PRO A 96 1.62 4.36 3.32
C PRO A 96 2.88 5.08 3.83
N GLN A 97 2.99 6.40 3.63
CA GLN A 97 4.04 7.24 4.21
C GLN A 97 3.60 7.90 5.52
N SER A 98 2.31 7.84 5.85
CA SER A 98 1.75 8.37 7.09
C SER A 98 1.93 7.39 8.26
N GLU A 99 2.07 7.92 9.46
CA GLU A 99 2.11 7.16 10.72
C GLU A 99 0.78 6.43 11.01
N LEU A 100 -0.29 6.81 10.29
CA LEU A 100 -1.62 6.21 10.41
C LEU A 100 -1.77 4.90 9.64
N PHE A 101 -0.74 4.48 8.89
CA PHE A 101 -0.70 3.18 8.24
C PHE A 101 -0.36 2.07 9.26
N PRO A 102 -1.03 0.90 9.27
CA PRO A 102 -2.00 0.33 8.31
C PRO A 102 -3.48 0.43 8.78
N VAL A 103 -3.89 1.53 9.41
CA VAL A 103 -5.24 1.64 10.00
C VAL A 103 -6.30 1.83 8.91
N ILE A 104 -7.23 0.87 8.82
CA ILE A 104 -8.30 0.83 7.81
C ILE A 104 -9.19 2.08 7.87
N GLU A 105 -9.44 2.60 9.06
CA GLU A 105 -10.27 3.80 9.28
C GLU A 105 -9.66 5.07 8.67
N HIS A 106 -8.34 5.07 8.44
CA HIS A 106 -7.62 6.16 7.80
C HIS A 106 -7.41 5.95 6.29
N ARG A 107 -7.97 4.87 5.71
CA ARG A 107 -7.95 4.69 4.26
C ARG A 107 -8.65 5.88 3.61
N PRO A 108 -8.06 6.45 2.55
CA PRO A 108 -8.75 7.47 1.80
C PRO A 108 -10.01 6.87 1.18
N VAL A 109 -11.11 7.62 1.23
CA VAL A 109 -12.42 7.19 0.70
C VAL A 109 -12.52 7.58 -0.77
N ALA A 110 -12.77 6.60 -1.64
CA ALA A 110 -13.03 6.86 -3.04
C ALA A 110 -14.35 7.62 -3.19
N PRO A 111 -14.41 8.69 -3.97
CA PRO A 111 -15.69 9.33 -4.28
C PRO A 111 -16.62 8.35 -5.02
N PRO A 112 -17.93 8.40 -4.73
CA PRO A 112 -18.88 7.35 -5.15
C PRO A 112 -19.00 7.20 -6.67
N TRP A 113 -18.82 8.30 -7.41
CA TRP A 113 -18.89 8.32 -8.86
C TRP A 113 -17.81 7.47 -9.54
N ILE A 114 -16.68 7.21 -8.86
CA ILE A 114 -15.62 6.31 -9.36
C ILE A 114 -16.16 4.89 -9.49
N ALA A 115 -16.95 4.43 -8.52
CA ALA A 115 -17.55 3.10 -8.54
C ALA A 115 -18.59 2.95 -9.66
N GLU A 116 -19.12 4.06 -10.18
CA GLU A 116 -20.00 4.07 -11.34
C GLU A 116 -19.25 3.96 -12.67
N GLN A 117 -17.92 4.16 -12.67
CA GLN A 117 -17.09 4.05 -13.87
C GLN A 117 -16.70 2.59 -14.14
N HIS A 118 -17.13 2.07 -15.28
CA HIS A 118 -16.71 0.76 -15.79
C HIS A 118 -15.73 0.91 -16.96
N GLN A 119 -14.70 0.04 -16.99
CA GLN A 119 -13.70 -0.02 -18.06
C GLN A 119 -14.29 -0.59 -19.34
#